data_AF-A0A6B3EP66-F1
#
_entry.id   AF-A0A6B3EP66-F1
#
_cell.length_a   1.000
_cell.length_b   1.000
_cell.length_c   1.000
_cell.angle_alpha   90.00
_cell.angle_beta   90.00
_cell.angle_gamma   90.00
#
_symmetry.space_group_name_H-M   'P 1'
#
loop_
_entity.id
_entity.type
_entity.pdbx_description
1 polymer ?
#
loop_
_entity_poly.entity_id
_entity_poly.type
_entity_poly.pdbx_seq_one_letter_code
_entity_poly.pdbx_strand_id
1 'polypeptide(L)'
;MSSRALSEIIELERTRNYLRPGEVSTALARWKDYVHQPERALWHDHEWGNVHWYCCGDPFEARALLDTVMQALSPRSARELRKIVHRSDAVWGLPA
;
A
#
# COMPACT_ATOMS: atom_id res chain seq x y z
N MET A 1 -6.55 -6.91 -11.27
CA MET A 1 -5.65 -6.05 -12.05
C MET A 1 -5.39 -6.72 -13.38
N SER A 2 -5.17 -5.93 -14.43
CA SER A 2 -4.84 -6.41 -15.77
C SER A 2 -3.38 -6.88 -15.83
N SER A 3 -3.08 -7.77 -16.79
CA SER A 3 -1.71 -8.22 -17.05
C SER A 3 -0.78 -7.06 -17.38
N ARG A 4 -1.28 -6.06 -18.12
CA ARG A 4 -0.52 -4.84 -18.45
C ARG A 4 -0.11 -4.06 -17.21
N ALA A 5 -1.04 -3.83 -16.28
CA ALA A 5 -0.74 -3.12 -15.04
C ALA A 5 0.25 -3.90 -14.17
N LEU A 6 0.13 -5.23 -14.12
CA LEU A 6 1.08 -6.10 -13.41
C LEU A 6 2.47 -6.04 -14.04
N SER A 7 2.59 -6.14 -15.36
CA SER A 7 3.88 -6.04 -16.05
C SER A 7 4.55 -4.68 -15.83
N GLU A 8 3.78 -3.59 -15.83
CA GLU A 8 4.31 -2.25 -15.57
C GLU A 8 4.82 -2.11 -14.13
N ILE A 9 4.13 -2.67 -13.15
CA ILE A 9 4.61 -2.71 -11.76
C ILE A 9 5.88 -3.55 -11.64
N ILE A 10 5.92 -4.74 -12.25
CA ILE A 10 7.12 -5.60 -12.22
C ILE A 10 8.32 -4.87 -12.83
N GLU A 11 8.12 -4.16 -13.94
CA GLU A 11 9.20 -3.37 -14.55
C GLU A 11 9.63 -2.21 -13.66
N LEU A 12 8.68 -1.52 -13.03
CA LEU A 12 8.98 -0.44 -12.10
C LEU A 12 9.78 -0.94 -10.89
N GLU A 13 9.39 -2.07 -10.30
CA GLU A 13 10.09 -2.74 -9.18
C GLU A 13 11.50 -3.19 -9.54
N ARG A 14 11.77 -3.49 -10.82
CA ARG A 14 13.10 -3.90 -11.30
C ARG A 14 14.00 -2.73 -11.66
N THR A 15 13.42 -1.60 -12.09
CA THR A 15 14.18 -0.48 -12.66
C THR A 15 14.39 0.68 -11.70
N ARG A 16 13.55 0.83 -10.67
CA ARG A 16 13.67 1.92 -9.69
C ARG A 16 14.49 1.48 -8.49
N ASN A 17 15.50 2.29 -8.15
CA ASN A 17 16.41 2.05 -7.03
C ASN A 17 15.76 2.12 -5.63
N TYR A 18 14.55 2.68 -5.55
CA TYR A 18 13.75 2.78 -4.33
C TYR A 18 12.69 1.68 -4.23
N LEU A 19 12.66 0.72 -5.18
CA LEU A 19 11.77 -0.44 -5.13
C LEU A 19 12.57 -1.74 -5.18
N ARG A 20 12.05 -2.76 -4.49
CA ARG A 20 12.48 -4.15 -4.55
C ARG A 20 11.45 -4.98 -5.30
N PRO A 21 11.85 -6.11 -5.90
CA PRO A 21 10.92 -7.07 -6.46
C PRO A 21 9.87 -7.51 -5.43
N GLY A 22 8.57 -7.38 -5.76
CA GLY A 22 7.46 -7.72 -4.89
C GLY A 22 7.15 -6.71 -3.78
N GLU A 23 7.77 -5.54 -3.78
CA GLU A 23 7.53 -4.53 -2.76
C GLU A 23 6.12 -3.94 -2.84
N VAL A 24 5.55 -3.81 -4.05
CA VAL A 24 4.18 -3.31 -4.23
C VAL A 24 3.15 -4.30 -3.69
N SER A 25 3.35 -5.61 -3.91
CA SER A 25 2.45 -6.63 -3.37
C SER A 25 2.57 -6.73 -1.85
N THR A 26 3.79 -6.62 -1.31
CA THR A 26 4.05 -6.59 0.13
C THR A 26 3.39 -5.37 0.78
N ALA A 27 3.51 -4.19 0.18
CA ALA A 27 2.86 -2.98 0.67
C ALA A 27 1.33 -3.08 0.64
N LEU A 28 0.75 -3.66 -0.43
CA LEU A 28 -0.69 -3.92 -0.51
C LEU A 28 -1.17 -4.87 0.60
N ALA A 29 -0.44 -5.96 0.85
CA ALA A 29 -0.77 -6.91 1.90
C ALA A 29 -0.70 -6.23 3.28
N ARG A 30 0.40 -5.54 3.58
CA ARG A 30 0.59 -4.83 4.85
C ARG A 30 -0.52 -3.80 5.10
N TRP A 31 -0.82 -2.97 4.10
CA TRP A 31 -1.88 -1.96 4.25
C TRP A 31 -3.23 -2.62 4.47
N LYS A 32 -3.56 -3.66 3.68
CA LYS A 32 -4.80 -4.41 3.84
C LYS A 32 -4.90 -5.02 5.24
N ASP A 33 -3.85 -5.66 5.73
CA ASP A 33 -3.86 -6.34 7.03
C ASP A 33 -4.04 -5.33 8.17
N TYR A 34 -3.39 -4.17 8.07
CA TYR A 34 -3.55 -3.08 9.04
C TYR A 34 -4.98 -2.55 9.09
N VAL A 35 -5.55 -2.12 7.96
CA VAL A 35 -6.91 -1.54 7.94
C VAL A 35 -8.01 -2.56 8.25
N HIS A 36 -7.73 -3.87 8.33
CA HIS A 36 -8.71 -4.86 8.78
C HIS A 36 -8.56 -5.23 10.26
N GLN A 37 -7.64 -4.60 11.00
CA GLN A 37 -7.53 -4.81 12.44
C GLN A 37 -8.77 -4.28 13.19
N PRO A 38 -9.08 -4.80 14.39
CA PRO A 38 -10.14 -4.27 15.22
C PRO A 38 -9.91 -2.78 15.53
N GLU A 39 -10.99 -1.99 15.56
CA GLU A 39 -10.95 -0.55 15.83
C GLU A 39 -10.04 -0.21 17.03
N ARG A 40 -10.21 -0.94 18.14
CA ARG A 40 -9.42 -0.74 19.36
C ARG A 40 -7.90 -0.88 19.15
N ALA A 41 -7.45 -1.78 18.28
CA ALA A 41 -6.03 -1.94 17.97
C ALA A 41 -5.48 -0.74 17.18
N LEU A 42 -6.28 -0.20 16.26
CA LEU A 42 -5.93 0.98 15.49
C LEU A 42 -5.88 2.24 16.36
N TRP A 43 -6.83 2.41 17.29
CA TRP A 43 -6.77 3.48 18.28
C TRP A 43 -5.53 3.36 19.18
N HIS A 44 -5.21 2.15 19.65
CA HIS A 44 -3.99 1.90 20.42
C HIS A 44 -2.75 2.34 19.64
N ASP A 45 -2.64 1.93 18.38
CA ASP A 45 -1.52 2.30 17.50
C ASP A 45 -1.48 3.82 17.22
N HIS A 46 -2.63 4.48 17.12
CA HIS A 46 -2.70 5.93 16.96
C HIS A 46 -2.24 6.69 18.23
N GLU A 47 -2.66 6.24 19.40
CA GLU A 47 -2.39 6.91 20.69
C GLU A 47 -0.97 6.63 21.20
N TRP A 48 -0.48 5.41 21.02
CA TRP A 48 0.76 4.94 21.65
C TRP A 48 1.82 4.47 20.65
N GLY A 49 1.51 4.48 19.35
CA GLY A 49 2.36 3.89 18.32
C GLY A 49 2.38 2.37 18.36
N ASN A 50 3.11 1.77 17.42
CA ASN A 50 3.35 0.33 17.40
C ASN A 50 4.85 0.05 17.40
N VAL A 51 5.33 -0.57 18.49
CA VAL A 51 6.75 -0.89 18.65
C VAL A 51 7.24 -1.90 17.62
N HIS A 52 6.38 -2.58 16.87
CA HIS A 52 6.79 -3.58 15.87
C HIS A 52 6.93 -3.00 14.46
N TRP A 53 6.63 -1.71 14.22
CA TRP A 53 6.81 -1.13 12.89
C TRP A 53 8.26 -1.21 12.38
N TYR A 54 9.26 -1.12 13.28
CA TYR A 54 10.68 -1.26 12.89
C TYR A 54 11.04 -2.65 12.38
N CYS A 55 10.39 -3.73 12.88
CA CYS A 55 10.72 -5.11 12.49
C CYS A 55 9.98 -5.54 11.23
N CYS A 56 8.76 -5.05 11.11
CA CYS A 56 7.72 -5.71 10.34
C CYS A 56 7.14 -4.76 9.25
N GLY A 57 7.63 -3.52 9.27
CA GLY A 57 7.31 -2.43 8.35
C GLY A 57 6.13 -1.60 8.85
N ASP A 58 6.21 -0.30 8.62
CA ASP A 58 5.16 0.65 8.95
C ASP A 58 4.03 0.57 7.89
N PRO A 59 2.77 0.31 8.29
CA PRO A 59 1.62 0.37 7.39
C PRO A 59 1.45 1.73 6.70
N PHE A 60 1.83 2.83 7.34
CA PHE A 60 1.75 4.18 6.77
C PHE A 60 2.83 4.40 5.70
N GLU A 61 4.06 3.90 5.92
CA GLU A 61 5.09 3.86 4.87
C GLU A 61 4.64 3.01 3.68
N ALA A 62 3.99 1.86 3.95
CA ALA A 62 3.42 1.04 2.88
C ALA A 62 2.34 1.79 2.08
N ARG A 63 1.46 2.56 2.75
CA ARG A 63 0.44 3.37 2.06
C ARG A 63 1.06 4.49 1.22
N ALA A 64 2.08 5.16 1.75
CA ALA A 64 2.82 6.21 1.03
C ALA A 64 3.60 5.65 -0.18
N LEU A 65 4.17 4.44 -0.05
CA LEU A 65 4.81 3.75 -1.16
C LEU A 65 3.81 3.47 -2.28
N LEU A 66 2.60 3.02 -1.95
CA LEU A 66 1.54 2.80 -2.94
C LEU A 66 1.15 4.10 -3.68
N ASP A 67 1.11 5.24 -2.98
CA ASP A 67 0.91 6.54 -3.63
C ASP A 67 2.03 6.90 -4.59
N THR A 68 3.28 6.67 -4.16
CA THR A 68 4.47 6.94 -4.97
C THR A 68 4.47 6.10 -6.25
N VAL A 69 4.13 4.81 -6.12
CA VAL A 69 3.99 3.90 -7.26
C VAL A 69 2.87 4.36 -8.19
N MET A 70 1.71 4.78 -7.65
CA MET A 70 0.62 5.32 -8.46
C MET A 70 1.02 6.58 -9.24
N GLN A 71 1.92 7.41 -8.72
CA GLN A 71 2.45 8.58 -9.43
C GLN A 71 3.45 8.19 -10.54
N ALA A 72 4.16 7.08 -10.37
CA ALA A 72 5.15 6.59 -11.34
C ALA A 72 4.56 5.73 -12.47
N LEU A 73 3.35 5.18 -12.28
CA LEU A 73 2.64 4.38 -13.27
C LEU A 73 1.93 5.22 -14.32
N SER A 74 1.68 4.61 -15.49
CA SER A 74 0.77 5.16 -16.48
C SER A 74 -0.62 5.42 -15.88
N PRO A 75 -1.37 6.43 -16.36
CA PRO A 75 -2.67 6.77 -15.79
C PRO A 75 -3.66 5.59 -15.75
N ARG A 76 -3.56 4.65 -16.70
CA ARG A 76 -4.42 3.47 -16.74
C ARG A 76 -4.09 2.48 -15.63
N SER A 77 -2.81 2.13 -15.49
CA SER A 77 -2.35 1.20 -14.44
C SER A 77 -2.50 1.79 -13.05
N ALA A 78 -2.22 3.10 -12.89
CA ALA A 78 -2.46 3.82 -11.65
C ALA A 78 -3.93 3.77 -11.22
N ARG A 79 -4.89 3.90 -12.16
CA ARG A 79 -6.33 3.75 -11.84
C ARG A 79 -6.68 2.34 -11.35
N GLU A 80 -6.04 1.31 -11.89
CA GLU A 80 -6.30 -0.06 -11.45
C GLU A 80 -5.75 -0.31 -10.05
N LEU A 81 -4.53 0.16 -9.76
CA LEU A 81 -3.95 0.09 -8.42
C LEU A 81 -4.79 0.90 -7.42
N ARG A 82 -5.18 2.12 -7.78
CA ARG A 82 -6.05 2.98 -6.96
C ARG A 82 -7.36 2.30 -6.58
N LYS A 83 -7.98 1.55 -7.50
CA LYS A 83 -9.21 0.80 -7.22
C LYS A 83 -9.02 -0.31 -6.18
N ILE A 84 -7.82 -0.86 -6.03
CA ILE A 84 -7.50 -1.87 -5.02
C ILE A 84 -7.26 -1.16 -3.69
N VAL A 85 -6.40 -0.14 -3.69
CA VAL A 85 -6.07 0.64 -2.49
C VAL A 85 -7.32 1.28 -1.88
N HIS A 86 -8.18 1.90 -2.70
CA HIS A 86 -9.43 2.50 -2.24
C HIS A 86 -10.39 1.50 -1.58
N ARG A 87 -10.37 0.22 -1.97
CA ARG A 87 -11.19 -0.80 -1.28
C ARG A 87 -10.66 -1.09 0.12
N SER A 88 -9.34 -1.02 0.31
CA SER A 88 -8.72 -1.13 1.63
C SER A 88 -9.00 0.14 2.45
N ASP A 89 -8.86 1.34 1.85
CA ASP A 89 -9.08 2.63 2.53
C ASP A 89 -10.54 2.78 3.02
N ALA A 90 -11.50 2.25 2.26
CA ALA A 90 -12.92 2.36 2.57
C ALA A 90 -13.35 1.64 3.86
N VAL A 91 -12.52 0.74 4.42
CA VAL A 91 -12.83 0.02 5.67
C VAL A 91 -12.98 0.98 6.86
N TRP A 92 -12.36 2.17 6.81
CA TRP A 92 -12.43 3.17 7.88
C TRP A 92 -13.10 4.49 7.49
N GLY A 93 -13.72 4.58 6.33
CA GLY A 93 -14.44 5.79 5.93
C GLY A 93 -13.57 7.05 5.88
N LEU A 94 -12.27 6.92 5.57
CA LEU A 94 -11.44 8.08 5.26
C LEU A 94 -11.92 8.66 3.91
N PRO A 95 -12.27 9.96 3.84
CA PRO A 95 -12.70 10.56 2.58
C PRO A 95 -11.55 10.53 1.57
N ALA A 96 -11.91 10.20 0.33
CA ALA A 96 -11.01 10.08 -0.82
C ALA A 96 -10.47 11.43 -1.31
#